data_AF-A0A936S2R8-F1
#
_entry.id   AF-A0A936S2R8-F1
#
_cell.length_a   1.000
_cell.length_b   1.000
_cell.length_c   1.000
_cell.angle_alpha   90.00
_cell.angle_beta   90.00
_cell.angle_gamma   90.00
#
_symmetry.space_group_name_H-M   'P 1'
#
loop_
_entity.id
_entity.type
_entity.pdbx_description
1 polymer ?
#
loop_
_entity_poly.entity_id
_entity_poly.type
_entity_poly.pdbx_seq_one_letter_code
_entity_poly.pdbx_strand_id
1 'polypeptide(L)'
;MVNTHAKWDESVIASSLDAASGDRNILLTRETGQPADRKRVPTMRVIRALSLAALGLTLIGLTLTQAPQNAWRAATSRAFFIPPESSMFSFRVTEENPGSGEWWLRGEDDQAYFALHASQPVYLVLPRSDAARCPGFSPADQRSWCAPRLRPVP
;
A
#
# COMPACT_ATOMS: atom_id res chain seq x y z
N MET A 1 -45.93 48.38 46.80
CA MET A 1 -46.01 46.91 46.73
C MET A 1 -45.27 46.36 47.93
N VAL A 2 -46.02 45.78 48.86
CA VAL A 2 -45.59 45.40 50.22
C VAL A 2 -45.16 43.92 50.21
N ASN A 3 -44.12 43.63 51.00
CA ASN A 3 -43.72 42.37 51.68
C ASN A 3 -44.74 41.19 51.61
N THR A 4 -44.38 39.91 51.75
CA THR A 4 -43.75 39.35 52.96
C THR A 4 -43.44 37.86 52.80
N HIS A 5 -42.40 37.42 53.51
CA HIS A 5 -42.09 36.05 53.91
C HIS A 5 -43.25 35.30 54.60
N ALA A 6 -43.28 33.97 54.44
CA ALA A 6 -43.78 32.99 55.43
C ALA A 6 -42.99 31.69 55.19
N LYS A 7 -42.00 31.30 55.99
CA LYS A 7 -41.96 30.80 57.38
C LYS A 7 -42.72 29.46 57.56
N TRP A 8 -41.88 28.45 57.79
CA TRP A 8 -42.03 27.05 58.22
C TRP A 8 -43.20 26.71 59.17
N ASP A 9 -43.64 25.45 59.12
CA ASP A 9 -43.70 24.63 60.33
C ASP A 9 -43.43 23.13 60.04
N GLU A 10 -42.53 22.56 60.83
CA GLU A 10 -42.32 21.12 60.98
C GLU A 10 -43.26 20.61 62.09
N SER A 11 -43.53 19.30 62.10
CA SER A 11 -44.13 18.54 63.19
C SER A 11 -45.66 18.67 63.39
N VAL A 12 -46.40 17.74 62.75
CA VAL A 12 -47.39 16.97 63.53
C VAL A 12 -47.16 15.50 63.26
N ILE A 13 -46.61 14.88 64.29
CA ILE A 13 -46.30 13.48 64.45
C ILE A 13 -47.58 12.72 64.81
N ALA A 14 -47.75 11.57 64.15
CA ALA A 14 -48.42 10.35 64.58
C ALA A 14 -49.84 10.42 65.17
N SER A 15 -50.76 9.68 64.56
CA SER A 15 -51.25 8.39 65.11
C SER A 15 -52.68 8.11 64.63
N SER A 16 -52.84 7.14 63.74
CA SER A 16 -53.91 6.13 63.90
C SER A 16 -53.55 4.93 63.05
N LEU A 17 -53.33 3.81 63.75
CA LEU A 17 -53.18 2.48 63.19
C LEU A 17 -54.43 2.11 62.40
N ASP A 18 -54.24 1.57 61.20
CA ASP A 18 -55.12 0.53 60.69
C ASP A 18 -54.27 -0.57 60.07
N ALA A 19 -54.50 -1.77 60.56
CA ALA A 19 -53.80 -2.98 60.23
C ALA A 19 -54.37 -3.59 58.94
N ALA A 20 -53.52 -3.76 57.93
CA ALA A 20 -53.69 -4.74 56.86
C ALA A 20 -52.28 -5.06 56.34
N SER A 21 -51.65 -6.15 56.80
CA SER A 21 -51.76 -7.48 56.18
C SER A 21 -51.26 -7.49 54.74
N GLY A 22 -50.09 -8.12 54.52
CA GLY A 22 -49.71 -8.65 53.20
C GLY A 22 -48.39 -8.15 52.62
N ASP A 23 -47.38 -9.02 52.72
CA ASP A 23 -46.29 -9.22 51.76
C ASP A 23 -45.18 -8.17 51.54
N ARG A 24 -44.01 -8.59 52.05
CA ARG A 24 -42.68 -8.21 51.60
C ARG A 24 -42.49 -8.66 50.14
N ASN A 25 -42.12 -7.75 49.24
CA ASN A 25 -41.00 -7.95 48.34
C ASN A 25 -40.65 -6.66 47.59
N ILE A 26 -39.48 -6.12 47.94
CA ILE A 26 -38.77 -5.07 47.23
C ILE A 26 -38.25 -5.68 45.92
N LEU A 27 -38.84 -5.28 44.80
CA LEU A 27 -38.33 -5.59 43.46
C LEU A 27 -37.53 -4.40 42.94
N LEU A 28 -36.29 -4.30 43.41
CA LEU A 28 -35.21 -3.59 42.73
C LEU A 28 -34.67 -4.50 41.64
N THR A 29 -34.79 -4.10 40.37
CA THR A 29 -33.88 -4.41 39.24
C THR A 29 -34.57 -3.89 37.98
N ARG A 30 -33.94 -3.15 37.07
CA ARG A 30 -32.70 -3.53 36.38
C ARG A 30 -32.20 -2.30 35.61
N GLU A 31 -31.04 -1.77 35.98
CA GLU A 31 -30.30 -0.89 35.08
C GLU A 31 -29.91 -1.69 33.84
N THR A 32 -30.43 -1.32 32.67
CA THR A 32 -29.93 -1.81 31.39
C THR A 32 -28.59 -1.12 31.12
N GLY A 33 -27.52 -1.75 31.60
CA GLY A 33 -26.16 -1.35 31.28
C GLY A 33 -25.94 -1.37 29.75
N GLN A 34 -25.75 -0.18 29.19
CA GLN A 34 -25.19 0.02 27.85
C GLN A 34 -23.84 -0.72 27.78
N PRO A 35 -23.61 -1.68 26.86
CA PRO A 35 -22.33 -2.34 26.77
C PRO A 35 -21.30 -1.31 26.27
N ALA A 36 -20.31 -1.01 27.12
CA ALA A 36 -19.15 -0.22 26.74
C ALA A 36 -18.46 -0.89 25.54
N ASP A 37 -18.41 -0.18 24.41
CA ASP A 37 -17.71 -0.60 23.21
C ASP A 37 -16.21 -0.73 23.50
N ARG A 38 -15.79 -1.95 23.83
CA ARG A 38 -14.43 -2.27 24.21
C ARG A 38 -13.60 -2.35 22.93
N LYS A 39 -12.94 -1.24 22.57
CA LYS A 39 -11.93 -1.21 21.50
C LYS A 39 -10.99 -2.40 21.67
N ARG A 40 -11.10 -3.41 20.79
CA ARG A 40 -10.25 -4.61 20.85
C ARG A 40 -8.84 -4.19 20.47
N VAL A 41 -7.99 -3.98 21.47
CA VAL A 41 -6.56 -3.78 21.25
C VAL A 41 -5.98 -5.13 20.82
N PRO A 42 -5.38 -5.25 19.62
CA PRO A 42 -4.77 -6.50 19.19
C PRO A 42 -3.69 -6.89 20.18
N THR A 43 -3.72 -8.14 20.63
CA THR A 43 -2.72 -8.68 21.55
C THR A 43 -1.33 -8.62 20.91
N MET A 44 -0.28 -8.45 21.71
CA MET A 44 1.11 -8.31 21.24
C MET A 44 1.57 -9.43 20.28
N ARG A 45 0.98 -10.64 20.39
CA ARG A 45 1.20 -11.76 19.46
C ARG A 45 0.64 -11.49 18.06
N VAL A 46 -0.54 -10.89 17.97
CA VAL A 46 -1.17 -10.50 16.69
C VAL A 46 -0.35 -9.41 16.03
N ILE A 47 0.10 -8.40 16.78
CA ILE A 47 0.96 -7.33 16.26
C ILE A 47 2.27 -7.92 15.69
N ARG A 48 2.96 -8.78 16.44
CA ARG A 48 4.19 -9.43 15.97
C ARG A 48 3.97 -10.26 14.71
N ALA A 49 2.89 -11.03 14.65
CA ALA A 49 2.57 -11.83 13.46
C ALA A 49 2.32 -10.94 12.23
N LEU A 50 1.59 -9.84 12.39
CA LEU A 50 1.36 -8.87 11.32
C LEU A 50 2.66 -8.19 10.87
N SER A 51 3.53 -7.80 11.81
CA SER A 51 4.83 -7.21 11.47
C SER A 51 5.71 -8.17 10.69
N LEU A 52 5.77 -9.45 11.09
CA LEU A 52 6.54 -10.47 10.38
C LEU A 52 5.96 -10.75 8.98
N ALA A 53 4.63 -10.82 8.86
CA ALA A 53 3.97 -10.99 7.57
C ALA A 53 4.25 -9.81 6.63
N ALA A 54 4.16 -8.57 7.14
CA ALA A 54 4.48 -7.38 6.35
C ALA A 54 5.95 -7.36 5.91
N LEU A 55 6.88 -7.70 6.80
CA LEU A 55 8.30 -7.82 6.46
C LEU A 55 8.54 -8.90 5.39
N GLY A 56 7.90 -10.07 5.54
CA GLY A 56 7.99 -11.15 4.55
C GLY A 56 7.48 -10.73 3.17
N LEU A 57 6.30 -10.10 3.11
CA LEU A 57 5.74 -9.57 1.86
C LEU A 57 6.64 -8.51 1.22
N THR A 58 7.26 -7.65 2.04
CA THR A 58 8.19 -6.62 1.56
C THR A 58 9.42 -7.26 0.94
N LEU A 59 10.04 -8.21 1.63
CA LEU A 59 11.21 -8.95 1.12
C LEU A 59 10.89 -9.69 -0.19
N ILE A 60 9.70 -10.31 -0.28
CA ILE A 60 9.23 -10.95 -1.51
C ILE A 60 9.05 -9.92 -2.64
N GLY A 61 8.45 -8.77 -2.36
CA GLY A 61 8.30 -7.70 -3.35
C GLY A 61 9.64 -7.15 -3.85
N LEU A 62 10.64 -7.07 -2.97
CA LEU A 62 11.99 -6.63 -3.31
C LEU A 62 12.73 -7.61 -4.23
N THR A 63 12.44 -8.92 -4.14
CA THR A 63 13.13 -9.95 -4.94
C THR A 63 12.40 -10.29 -6.24
N LEU A 64 11.07 -10.16 -6.27
CA LEU A 64 10.26 -10.50 -7.44
C LEU A 64 10.11 -9.37 -8.47
N THR A 65 10.51 -8.14 -8.14
CA THR A 65 10.33 -6.98 -9.02
C THR A 65 11.65 -6.27 -9.31
N GLN A 66 11.69 -5.57 -10.45
CA GLN A 66 12.81 -4.69 -10.81
C GLN A 66 12.69 -3.29 -10.17
N ALA A 67 11.63 -3.03 -9.40
CA ALA A 67 11.35 -1.69 -8.88
C ALA A 67 12.45 -1.10 -8.00
N PRO A 68 13.07 -1.83 -7.05
CA PRO A 68 14.10 -1.26 -6.20
C PRO A 68 15.33 -0.81 -6.99
N GLN A 69 15.82 -1.65 -7.91
CA GLN A 69 16.98 -1.30 -8.75
C GLN A 69 16.66 -0.15 -9.70
N ASN A 70 15.46 -0.13 -10.29
CA ASN A 70 15.08 0.90 -11.26
C ASN A 70 14.82 2.22 -10.55
N ALA A 71 14.24 2.20 -9.35
CA ALA A 71 14.05 3.38 -8.53
C ALA A 71 15.41 3.96 -8.08
N TRP A 72 16.35 3.10 -7.69
CA TRP A 72 17.72 3.53 -7.37
C TRP A 72 18.39 4.20 -8.57
N ARG A 73 18.40 3.55 -9.74
CA ARG A 73 18.98 4.11 -10.98
C ARG A 73 18.31 5.44 -11.37
N ALA A 74 16.99 5.53 -11.29
CA ALA A 74 16.26 6.76 -11.57
C ALA A 74 16.55 7.88 -10.57
N ALA A 75 16.89 7.55 -9.32
CA ALA A 75 17.25 8.53 -8.30
C ALA A 75 18.70 9.03 -8.43
N THR A 76 19.62 8.18 -8.91
CA THR A 76 21.06 8.50 -8.93
C THR A 76 21.59 8.90 -10.30
N SER A 77 20.94 8.48 -11.39
CA SER A 77 21.36 8.81 -12.76
C SER A 77 20.43 9.84 -13.40
N ARG A 78 21.03 10.79 -14.11
CA ARG A 78 20.30 11.75 -14.96
C ARG A 78 20.00 11.20 -16.35
N ALA A 79 20.73 10.16 -16.78
CA ALA A 79 20.63 9.57 -18.11
C ALA A 79 19.81 8.27 -18.12
N PHE A 80 19.50 7.73 -16.93
CA PHE A 80 18.64 6.55 -16.82
C PHE A 80 17.19 6.94 -17.07
N PHE A 81 16.57 6.25 -18.03
CA PHE A 81 15.14 6.30 -18.25
C PHE A 81 14.60 4.88 -18.42
N ILE A 82 13.33 4.69 -18.12
CA ILE A 82 12.60 3.47 -18.45
C ILE A 82 11.80 3.73 -19.72
N PRO A 83 11.88 2.88 -20.75
CA PRO A 83 11.01 2.99 -21.93
C PRO A 83 9.53 3.08 -21.52
N PRO A 84 8.73 3.99 -22.08
CA PRO A 84 7.30 4.12 -21.77
C PRO A 84 6.47 2.86 -22.09
N GLU A 85 6.96 1.97 -22.95
CA GLU A 85 6.35 0.66 -23.21
C GLU A 85 6.58 -0.34 -22.07
N SER A 86 7.53 -0.05 -21.18
CA SER A 86 7.87 -0.85 -20.02
C SER A 86 7.42 -0.17 -18.72
N SER A 87 7.86 -0.70 -17.58
CA SER A 87 7.51 -0.16 -16.27
C SER A 87 8.67 -0.22 -15.29
N MET A 88 8.58 0.61 -14.24
CA MET A 88 9.46 0.59 -13.08
C MET A 88 9.62 -0.82 -12.49
N PHE A 89 8.58 -1.65 -12.53
CA PHE A 89 8.54 -2.96 -11.89
C PHE A 89 9.09 -4.09 -12.77
N SER A 90 9.08 -3.93 -14.09
CA SER A 90 9.38 -5.01 -15.05
C SER A 90 10.63 -4.77 -15.89
N PHE A 91 11.02 -3.51 -16.11
CA PHE A 91 12.16 -3.20 -16.96
C PHE A 91 13.46 -3.76 -16.36
N ARG A 92 14.13 -4.64 -17.11
CA ARG A 92 15.41 -5.22 -16.71
C ARG A 92 16.48 -4.76 -17.68
N VAL A 93 17.50 -4.10 -17.14
CA VAL A 93 18.73 -3.80 -17.90
C VAL A 93 19.52 -5.10 -18.08
N THR A 94 19.89 -5.40 -19.32
CA THR A 94 20.68 -6.59 -19.69
C THR A 94 22.10 -6.25 -20.12
N GLU A 95 22.34 -5.00 -20.52
CA GLU A 95 23.68 -4.48 -20.78
C GLU A 95 23.75 -3.02 -20.36
N GLU A 96 24.73 -2.71 -19.52
CA GLU A 96 25.05 -1.35 -19.08
C GLU A 96 26.11 -0.73 -20.00
N ASN A 97 26.16 0.61 -20.06
CA ASN A 97 27.28 1.31 -20.66
C ASN A 97 28.59 0.99 -19.92
N PRO A 98 29.65 0.53 -20.60
CA PRO A 98 30.93 0.21 -19.95
C PRO A 98 31.74 1.46 -19.56
N GLY A 99 31.33 2.65 -20.01
CA GLY A 99 31.99 3.91 -19.69
C GLY A 99 31.60 4.49 -18.33
N SER A 100 31.99 5.74 -18.07
CA SER A 100 31.70 6.46 -16.82
C SER A 100 30.25 6.98 -16.68
N GLY A 101 29.38 6.63 -17.63
CA GLY A 101 28.01 7.13 -17.70
C GLY A 101 26.99 6.08 -17.29
N GLU A 102 25.99 6.50 -16.53
CA GLU A 102 24.97 5.64 -15.93
C GLU A 102 23.72 5.52 -16.84
N TRP A 103 23.88 4.93 -18.02
CA TRP A 103 22.77 4.58 -18.92
C TRP A 103 22.88 3.14 -19.41
N TRP A 104 21.74 2.55 -19.76
CA TRP A 104 21.68 1.18 -20.28
C TRP A 104 21.89 1.16 -21.80
N LEU A 105 22.51 0.11 -22.33
CA LEU A 105 22.65 -0.12 -23.77
C LEU A 105 21.59 -1.08 -24.30
N ARG A 106 21.23 -2.09 -23.49
CA ARG A 106 20.14 -3.04 -23.79
C ARG A 106 19.34 -3.35 -22.55
N GLY A 107 18.05 -3.57 -22.74
CA GLY A 107 17.14 -4.03 -21.71
C GLY A 107 15.98 -4.81 -22.28
N GLU A 108 15.16 -5.37 -21.41
CA GLU A 108 13.98 -6.13 -21.79
C GLU A 108 12.95 -6.14 -20.66
N ASP A 109 11.73 -6.50 -21.01
CA ASP A 109 10.72 -6.95 -20.06
C ASP A 109 9.92 -8.11 -20.69
N ASP A 110 8.78 -8.48 -20.10
CA ASP A 110 7.96 -9.58 -20.59
C ASP A 110 7.25 -9.28 -21.93
N GLN A 111 7.28 -8.03 -22.41
CA GLN A 111 6.56 -7.60 -23.60
C GLN A 111 7.49 -7.29 -24.77
N ALA A 112 8.68 -6.74 -24.52
CA ALA A 112 9.58 -6.27 -25.56
C ALA A 112 11.06 -6.33 -25.18
N TYR A 113 11.89 -6.29 -26.22
CA TYR A 113 13.32 -6.02 -26.15
C TYR A 113 13.57 -4.55 -26.49
N PHE A 114 14.53 -3.94 -25.79
CA PHE A 114 14.92 -2.54 -25.91
C PHE A 114 16.42 -2.40 -26.12
N ALA A 115 16.82 -1.45 -26.97
CA ALA A 115 18.24 -1.19 -27.18
C ALA A 115 18.47 0.28 -27.58
N LEU A 116 19.54 0.92 -27.06
CA LEU A 116 19.92 2.25 -27.55
C LEU A 116 20.52 2.15 -28.94
N HIS A 117 20.15 3.08 -29.81
CA HIS A 117 20.76 3.19 -31.13
C HIS A 117 22.19 3.74 -31.01
N ALA A 118 23.14 3.15 -31.72
CA ALA A 118 24.57 3.47 -31.56
C ALA A 118 24.96 4.91 -31.93
N SER A 119 24.19 5.57 -32.80
CA SER A 119 24.56 6.87 -33.39
C SER A 119 23.43 7.90 -33.43
N GLN A 120 22.24 7.59 -32.90
CA GLN A 120 21.08 8.46 -32.97
C GLN A 120 20.43 8.57 -31.58
N PRO A 121 19.79 9.70 -31.23
CA PRO A 121 19.13 9.90 -29.95
C PRO A 121 17.77 9.19 -29.89
N VAL A 122 17.77 7.91 -30.25
CA VAL A 122 16.60 7.04 -30.32
C VAL A 122 16.93 5.69 -29.71
N TYR A 123 15.91 4.99 -29.24
CA TYR A 123 16.01 3.59 -28.84
C TYR A 123 15.09 2.73 -29.71
N LEU A 124 15.47 1.46 -29.82
CA LEU A 124 14.81 0.42 -30.57
C LEU A 124 13.83 -0.32 -29.64
N VAL A 125 12.66 -0.63 -30.16
CA VAL A 125 11.64 -1.45 -29.48
C VAL A 125 11.26 -2.61 -30.38
N LEU A 126 11.49 -3.84 -29.93
CA LEU A 126 11.05 -5.04 -30.62
C LEU A 126 10.13 -5.86 -29.71
N PRO A 127 8.81 -5.90 -29.97
CA PRO A 127 7.90 -6.76 -29.22
C PRO A 127 8.35 -8.22 -29.28
N ARG A 128 8.22 -8.95 -28.17
CA ARG A 128 8.59 -10.38 -28.12
C ARG A 128 7.82 -11.21 -29.15
N SER A 129 6.56 -10.83 -29.41
CA SER A 129 5.75 -11.51 -30.43
C SER A 129 6.33 -11.36 -31.84
N ASP A 130 6.92 -10.20 -32.17
CA ASP A 130 7.62 -9.95 -33.43
C ASP A 130 8.98 -10.65 -33.45
N ALA A 131 9.72 -10.60 -32.33
CA ALA A 131 11.00 -11.28 -32.17
C ALA A 131 10.88 -12.81 -32.37
N ALA A 132 9.81 -13.43 -31.87
CA ALA A 132 9.53 -14.87 -32.05
C ALA A 132 9.37 -15.28 -33.52
N ARG A 133 9.03 -14.34 -34.41
CA ARG A 133 8.91 -14.55 -35.85
C ARG A 133 10.16 -14.13 -36.62
N CYS A 134 11.18 -13.59 -35.93
CA CYS A 134 12.37 -13.04 -36.55
C CYS A 134 13.48 -14.12 -36.65
N PRO A 135 13.82 -14.59 -37.88
CA PRO A 135 14.84 -15.63 -38.05
C PRO A 135 16.21 -15.14 -37.58
N GLY A 136 16.89 -15.95 -36.76
CA GLY A 136 18.22 -15.61 -36.26
C GLY A 136 18.23 -14.49 -35.21
N PHE A 137 17.07 -14.12 -34.67
CA PHE A 137 16.97 -13.11 -33.62
C PHE A 137 17.84 -13.46 -32.41
N SER A 138 18.60 -12.46 -31.96
CA SER A 138 19.37 -12.47 -30.73
C SER A 138 19.11 -11.17 -29.94
N PRO A 139 18.69 -11.26 -28.68
CA PRO A 139 18.54 -10.07 -27.82
C PRO A 139 19.84 -9.27 -27.67
N ALA A 140 20.99 -9.95 -27.76
CA ALA A 140 22.30 -9.34 -27.57
C ALA A 140 22.86 -8.67 -28.83
N ASP A 141 22.31 -8.97 -30.01
CA ASP A 141 22.76 -8.40 -31.28
C ASP A 141 21.63 -7.61 -31.96
N GLN A 142 21.68 -6.28 -31.85
CA GLN A 142 20.70 -5.38 -32.45
C GLN A 142 20.61 -5.53 -33.98
N ARG A 143 21.66 -6.02 -34.66
CA ARG A 143 21.64 -6.23 -36.12
C ARG A 143 20.75 -7.38 -36.53
N SER A 144 20.47 -8.30 -35.60
CA SER A 144 19.56 -9.42 -35.81
C SER A 144 18.07 -9.05 -35.67
N TRP A 145 17.74 -7.79 -35.35
CA TRP A 145 16.38 -7.37 -35.08
C TRP A 145 15.67 -7.00 -36.39
N CYS A 146 14.65 -7.77 -36.78
CA CYS A 146 14.10 -7.73 -38.13
C CYS A 146 13.41 -6.41 -38.53
N ALA A 147 12.76 -5.70 -37.61
CA ALA A 147 12.10 -4.41 -37.86
C ALA A 147 11.74 -3.70 -36.55
N PRO A 148 12.71 -3.31 -35.73
CA PRO A 148 12.41 -2.62 -34.49
C PRO A 148 11.80 -1.24 -34.75
N ARG A 149 10.89 -0.82 -33.88
CA ARG A 149 10.36 0.55 -33.89
C ARG A 149 11.38 1.48 -33.25
N LEU A 150 11.63 2.63 -33.86
CA LEU A 150 12.49 3.66 -33.30
C LEU A 150 11.64 4.63 -32.48
N ARG A 151 12.11 4.98 -31.29
CA ARG A 151 11.46 5.91 -30.36
C ARG A 151 12.48 6.94 -29.86
N PRO A 152 12.09 8.21 -29.68
CA PRO A 152 13.01 9.22 -29.16
C PRO A 152 13.38 8.90 -27.71
N VAL A 153 14.65 9.12 -27.35
CA VAL A 153 15.07 9.10 -25.94
C VAL A 153 14.40 10.28 -25.21
N PRO A 154 13.80 10.05 -24.01
CA PRO A 154 13.15 11.11 -23.23
C PRO A 154 14.07 12.23 -22.74
#